data_AF-A0A914NQD4-F1
#
_entry.id   AF-A0A914NQD4-F1
#
_cell.length_a   1.000
_cell.length_b   1.000
_cell.length_c   1.000
_cell.angle_alpha   90.00
_cell.angle_beta   90.00
_cell.angle_gamma   90.00
#
_symmetry.space_group_name_H-M   'P 1'
#
loop_
_entity.id
_entity.type
_entity.pdbx_description
1 polymer ?
#
loop_
_entity_poly.entity_id
_entity_poly.type
_entity_poly.pdbx_seq_one_letter_code
_entity_poly.pdbx_strand_id
1 'polypeptide(L)'
;MSMHIACSGMADHQRRLYEKSKLNSYDYMSNFYLEDEDGVPVFTKQFQAIVDEWKSKTCKNSLEAVFNHYCSSPTQIKLEKEWQGFFRKNSIEDIRDNIQQLFLYCAEDVRATFEVYQKLYPKFCKRFPHPLTFCGMMEMANVYLPINSNWRHFYDKCEKLSSSSMNEITRKVIQIARDVIEEMDQTIENKENEENKVNESEEMPEILKKYHLDPWLFVSNWSRPNKRPQWPVWYWGLFQKLLHANTPLEELEADSVKLMCRELPRLFGLCYGPYPLMFVTDLGWGYIVPKKNFVSSSLPETQLIKIADESVHMPIRSIYKQIISNKKSLNQLISEPLKSAVLHFGDFFSFYRLPHPSGQPHLNVGTPFSKKMKINFENFEEDAIHPTRFVDILKRFLDSRSVTRFWGNYRARYKEQLPVWFDENSENGAIVPSVIPAGTVTRRAVHKLWLTSANAKEGIIGSDLKSMIQCSNGYSLVGADVDSQEQWIAALFGDSIHPSKRAGSTAFSAMLLAGNKAEKTDLHSVVAKTVGISRDHAKVLNYARLYGAGSKHAEQFLKTQGISDITSKKLTKKLFE
;
A
#
# COMPACT_ATOMS: atom_id res chain seq x y z
N MET A 1 -9.87 20.12 -19.06
CA MET A 1 -8.80 19.22 -18.52
C MET A 1 -8.30 18.21 -19.55
N SER A 2 -9.15 17.38 -20.16
CA SER A 2 -8.74 16.32 -21.11
C SER A 2 -7.83 16.82 -22.26
N MET A 3 -8.20 17.94 -22.91
CA MET A 3 -7.38 18.53 -23.98
C MET A 3 -6.02 19.02 -23.47
N HIS A 4 -5.96 19.63 -22.28
CA HIS A 4 -4.71 20.06 -21.68
C HIS A 4 -3.78 18.87 -21.41
N ILE A 5 -4.29 17.80 -20.80
CA ILE A 5 -3.48 16.60 -20.51
C ILE A 5 -2.96 15.96 -21.80
N ALA A 6 -3.79 15.90 -22.85
CA ALA A 6 -3.38 15.37 -24.15
C ALA A 6 -2.31 16.23 -24.85
N CYS A 7 -2.34 17.55 -24.68
CA CYS A 7 -1.40 18.47 -25.34
C CYS A 7 -0.12 18.75 -24.55
N SER A 8 -0.24 18.90 -23.22
CA SER A 8 0.79 19.42 -22.33
C SER A 8 0.82 18.71 -20.96
N GLY A 9 0.22 17.53 -20.84
CA GLY A 9 0.22 16.75 -19.59
C GLY A 9 1.61 16.19 -19.23
N MET A 10 1.75 15.80 -17.96
CA MET A 10 2.98 15.20 -17.42
C MET A 10 2.75 13.77 -16.97
N ALA A 11 3.75 12.90 -17.17
CA ALA A 11 3.83 11.60 -16.54
C ALA A 11 4.12 11.73 -15.03
N ASP A 12 3.90 10.67 -14.25
CA ASP A 12 4.07 10.71 -12.78
C ASP A 12 5.48 11.13 -12.34
N HIS A 13 6.51 10.58 -13.01
CA HIS A 13 7.90 10.90 -12.71
C HIS A 13 8.25 12.36 -13.11
N GLN A 14 7.67 12.85 -14.20
CA GLN A 14 7.78 14.24 -14.64
C GLN A 14 7.09 15.19 -13.65
N ARG A 15 5.92 14.82 -13.12
CA ARG A 15 5.21 15.64 -12.13
C ARG A 15 6.03 15.82 -10.85
N ARG A 16 6.69 14.75 -10.37
CA ARG A 16 7.63 14.83 -9.24
C ARG A 16 8.81 15.74 -9.54
N LEU A 17 9.35 15.69 -10.77
CA LEU A 17 10.42 16.58 -11.22
C LEU A 17 9.95 18.05 -11.31
N TYR A 18 8.72 18.26 -11.79
CA TYR A 18 8.10 19.58 -11.89
C TYR A 18 7.97 20.27 -10.53
N GLU A 19 7.56 19.51 -9.50
CA GLU A 19 7.34 19.98 -8.14
C GLU A 19 8.63 20.31 -7.37
N LYS A 20 9.79 19.81 -7.82
CA LYS A 20 11.08 20.14 -7.20
C LYS A 20 11.57 21.52 -7.63
N SER A 21 11.92 22.36 -6.65
CA SER A 21 12.44 23.72 -6.83
C SER A 21 13.93 23.78 -7.19
N LYS A 22 14.73 22.79 -6.79
CA LYS A 22 16.15 22.63 -7.17
C LYS A 22 16.48 21.15 -7.44
N LEU A 23 17.26 20.89 -8.48
CA LEU A 23 17.78 19.56 -8.86
C LEU A 23 18.97 19.11 -7.96
N ASN A 24 18.87 19.25 -6.64
CA ASN A 24 19.99 18.99 -5.73
C ASN A 24 19.91 17.63 -4.98
N SER A 25 18.93 16.77 -5.28
CA SER A 25 18.85 15.46 -4.62
C SER A 25 19.51 14.37 -5.47
N TYR A 26 20.65 13.87 -4.99
CA TYR A 26 21.38 12.67 -5.45
C TYR A 26 20.47 11.51 -5.91
N ASP A 27 19.30 11.38 -5.27
CA ASP A 27 18.39 10.23 -5.37
C ASP A 27 17.63 10.08 -6.70
N TYR A 28 17.47 11.15 -7.48
CA TYR A 28 16.80 11.09 -8.81
C TYR A 28 17.78 11.09 -9.99
N MET A 29 18.98 11.57 -9.71
CA MET A 29 20.03 11.88 -10.68
C MET A 29 20.93 10.66 -10.93
N SER A 30 21.08 9.75 -9.97
CA SER A 30 21.99 8.58 -10.06
C SER A 30 21.77 7.62 -11.24
N ASN A 31 20.68 7.74 -12.02
CA ASN A 31 20.45 6.94 -13.23
C ASN A 31 20.71 7.70 -14.55
N PHE A 32 21.13 8.97 -14.52
CA PHE A 32 21.22 9.83 -15.71
C PHE A 32 22.57 10.56 -15.92
N TYR A 33 23.66 10.23 -15.20
CA TYR A 33 24.98 10.85 -15.41
C TYR A 33 26.04 9.84 -15.88
N LEU A 34 26.93 10.34 -16.74
CA LEU A 34 28.33 9.89 -16.80
C LEU A 34 29.08 10.68 -15.71
N GLU A 35 29.84 9.98 -14.87
CA GLU A 35 30.74 10.57 -13.87
C GLU A 35 32.07 10.95 -14.57
N ASP A 36 32.69 12.07 -14.20
CA ASP A 36 34.09 12.35 -14.56
C ASP A 36 35.06 11.61 -13.61
N GLU A 37 36.36 11.72 -13.87
CA GLU A 37 37.42 11.04 -13.09
C GLU A 37 37.44 11.46 -11.60
N ASP A 38 36.78 12.56 -11.23
CA ASP A 38 36.69 13.09 -9.85
C ASP A 38 35.32 12.86 -9.19
N GLY A 39 34.39 12.15 -9.85
CA GLY A 39 33.07 11.81 -9.30
C GLY A 39 32.06 12.97 -9.27
N VAL A 40 32.28 14.02 -10.07
CA VAL A 40 31.39 15.18 -10.17
C VAL A 40 30.39 15.00 -11.33
N PRO A 41 29.07 15.22 -11.12
CA PRO A 41 28.09 15.10 -12.20
C PRO A 41 28.25 16.21 -13.27
N VAL A 42 28.82 15.89 -14.43
CA VAL A 42 29.24 16.82 -15.50
C VAL A 42 28.05 17.51 -16.23
N PHE A 43 26.82 16.98 -16.16
CA PHE A 43 25.67 17.42 -17.00
C PHE A 43 24.67 18.39 -16.33
N THR A 44 24.97 19.00 -15.19
CA THR A 44 23.95 19.66 -14.34
C THR A 44 23.34 20.96 -14.90
N LYS A 45 24.13 21.87 -15.47
CA LYS A 45 23.60 23.18 -15.95
C LYS A 45 22.78 23.09 -17.23
N GLN A 46 23.25 22.33 -18.22
CA GLN A 46 22.51 22.12 -19.47
C GLN A 46 21.22 21.34 -19.23
N PHE A 47 21.27 20.32 -18.37
CA PHE A 47 20.07 19.58 -17.98
C PHE A 47 19.06 20.46 -17.24
N GLN A 48 19.52 21.32 -16.32
CA GLN A 48 18.65 22.29 -15.65
C GLN A 48 17.97 23.22 -16.66
N ALA A 49 18.70 23.74 -17.65
CA ALA A 49 18.12 24.57 -18.71
C ALA A 49 17.04 23.82 -19.53
N ILE A 50 17.28 22.55 -19.89
CA ILE A 50 16.30 21.70 -20.57
C ILE A 50 15.05 21.49 -19.70
N VAL A 51 15.24 21.25 -18.40
CA VAL A 51 14.14 21.07 -17.45
C VAL A 51 13.33 22.35 -17.29
N ASP A 52 13.98 23.51 -17.24
CA ASP A 52 13.30 24.81 -17.14
C ASP A 52 12.54 25.15 -18.43
N GLU A 53 13.13 24.88 -19.59
CA GLU A 53 12.45 25.00 -20.89
C GLU A 53 11.23 24.06 -20.95
N TRP A 54 11.38 22.80 -20.52
CA TRP A 54 10.27 21.85 -20.45
C TRP A 54 9.18 22.31 -19.48
N LYS A 55 9.55 22.79 -18.28
CA LYS A 55 8.62 23.34 -17.27
C LYS A 55 7.83 24.51 -17.83
N SER A 56 8.41 25.33 -18.72
CA SER A 56 7.71 26.44 -19.39
C SER A 56 6.60 25.97 -20.34
N LYS A 57 6.66 24.72 -20.83
CA LYS A 57 5.73 24.14 -21.82
C LYS A 57 4.60 23.30 -21.19
N THR A 58 4.57 23.18 -19.86
CA THR A 58 3.60 22.34 -19.13
C THR A 58 3.15 23.01 -17.84
N CYS A 59 2.04 22.54 -17.26
CA CYS A 59 1.55 23.01 -15.98
C CYS A 59 0.76 21.91 -15.25
N LYS A 60 0.37 22.18 -14.00
CA LYS A 60 -0.52 21.29 -13.24
C LYS A 60 -1.93 21.28 -13.84
N ASN A 61 -2.70 20.23 -13.55
CA ASN A 61 -4.04 20.01 -14.11
C ASN A 61 -5.16 20.87 -13.46
N SER A 62 -4.86 21.68 -12.44
CA SER A 62 -5.85 22.58 -11.82
C SER A 62 -6.26 23.69 -12.78
N LEU A 63 -7.54 24.10 -12.78
CA LEU A 63 -8.03 25.16 -13.65
C LEU A 63 -7.17 26.42 -13.56
N GLU A 64 -6.83 26.87 -12.35
CA GLU A 64 -5.96 28.02 -12.10
C GLU A 64 -4.61 27.92 -12.86
N ALA A 65 -3.91 26.80 -12.72
CA ALA A 65 -2.62 26.60 -13.39
C ALA A 65 -2.76 26.55 -14.92
N VAL A 66 -3.82 25.92 -15.42
CA VAL A 66 -4.12 25.83 -16.86
C VAL A 66 -4.50 27.21 -17.42
N PHE A 67 -5.32 27.96 -16.69
CA PHE A 67 -5.72 29.32 -17.05
C PHE A 67 -4.51 30.24 -17.14
N ASN A 68 -3.66 30.25 -16.10
CA ASN A 68 -2.43 31.05 -16.07
C ASN A 68 -1.45 30.67 -17.18
N HIS A 69 -1.43 29.39 -17.58
CA HIS A 69 -0.52 28.91 -18.62
C HIS A 69 -0.97 29.27 -20.04
N TYR A 70 -2.28 29.29 -20.32
CA TYR A 70 -2.80 29.51 -21.69
C TYR A 70 -3.40 30.89 -21.95
N CYS A 71 -3.91 31.56 -20.92
CA CYS A 71 -4.73 32.77 -21.06
C CYS A 71 -4.01 34.05 -20.62
N SER A 72 -2.72 33.98 -20.25
CA SER A 72 -1.81 35.05 -19.82
C SER A 72 -2.31 36.48 -20.07
N SER A 73 -3.21 36.95 -19.22
CA SER A 73 -3.72 38.32 -19.24
C SER A 73 -3.64 38.88 -17.83
N PRO A 74 -3.05 40.08 -17.64
CA PRO A 74 -3.08 40.72 -16.34
C PRO A 74 -4.52 41.15 -16.04
N THR A 75 -5.08 40.60 -14.95
CA THR A 75 -6.33 40.97 -14.25
C THR A 75 -7.69 40.62 -14.91
N GLN A 76 -8.44 39.72 -14.25
CA GLN A 76 -9.75 40.02 -13.63
C GLN A 76 -10.37 38.81 -12.90
N ILE A 77 -10.00 37.58 -13.27
CA ILE A 77 -10.56 36.35 -12.65
C ILE A 77 -9.65 35.91 -11.50
N LYS A 78 -10.15 35.94 -10.27
CA LYS A 78 -9.46 35.38 -9.11
C LYS A 78 -10.06 34.01 -8.79
N LEU A 79 -9.40 32.95 -9.25
CA LEU A 79 -9.77 31.58 -8.94
C LEU A 79 -9.36 31.23 -7.49
N GLU A 80 -10.07 31.80 -6.52
CA GLU A 80 -9.85 31.59 -5.09
C GLU A 80 -10.32 30.20 -4.67
N LYS A 81 -9.37 29.35 -4.24
CA LYS A 81 -9.68 27.98 -3.76
C LYS A 81 -10.49 27.96 -2.46
N GLU A 82 -10.56 29.07 -1.75
CA GLU A 82 -11.24 29.19 -0.47
C GLU A 82 -12.75 28.97 -0.62
N TRP A 83 -13.37 29.53 -1.67
CA TRP A 83 -14.81 29.39 -1.94
C TRP A 83 -15.20 27.97 -2.34
N GLN A 84 -14.33 27.21 -3.02
CA GLN A 84 -14.56 25.79 -3.26
C GLN A 84 -14.62 24.99 -1.95
N GLY A 85 -13.74 25.33 -1.00
CA GLY A 85 -13.72 24.74 0.33
C GLY A 85 -14.98 25.07 1.13
N PHE A 86 -15.56 26.25 0.90
CA PHE A 86 -16.78 26.72 1.56
C PHE A 86 -17.95 25.75 1.30
N PHE A 87 -18.21 25.40 0.04
CA PHE A 87 -19.27 24.44 -0.32
C PHE A 87 -19.10 23.05 0.30
N ARG A 88 -17.87 22.65 0.67
CA ARG A 88 -17.59 21.32 1.22
C ARG A 88 -17.68 21.26 2.74
N LYS A 89 -17.41 22.38 3.41
CA LYS A 89 -17.18 22.42 4.86
C LYS A 89 -18.35 23.05 5.62
N ASN A 90 -19.08 23.96 4.99
CA ASN A 90 -20.09 24.77 5.65
C ASN A 90 -21.51 24.22 5.41
N SER A 91 -22.45 24.69 6.23
CA SER A 91 -23.85 24.30 6.16
C SER A 91 -24.57 24.92 4.97
N ILE A 92 -25.78 24.44 4.66
CA ILE A 92 -26.59 25.04 3.59
C ILE A 92 -27.06 26.44 3.96
N GLU A 93 -27.21 26.73 5.26
CA GLU A 93 -27.51 28.04 5.81
C GLU A 93 -26.36 29.03 5.50
N ASP A 94 -25.12 28.65 5.84
CA ASP A 94 -23.94 29.48 5.55
C ASP A 94 -23.77 29.75 4.05
N ILE A 95 -24.11 28.76 3.21
CA ILE A 95 -24.10 28.88 1.74
C ILE A 95 -25.15 29.89 1.27
N ARG A 96 -26.36 29.87 1.84
CA ARG A 96 -27.42 30.84 1.49
C ARG A 96 -27.02 32.26 1.88
N ASP A 97 -26.40 32.44 3.04
CA ASP A 97 -25.96 33.76 3.51
C ASP A 97 -24.86 34.36 2.62
N ASN A 98 -24.05 33.51 1.97
CA ASN A 98 -22.95 33.94 1.09
C ASN A 98 -23.26 33.71 -0.40
N ILE A 99 -24.53 33.51 -0.77
CA ILE A 99 -24.91 33.02 -2.11
C ILE A 99 -24.41 33.91 -3.26
N GLN A 100 -24.44 35.23 -3.09
CA GLN A 100 -24.02 36.17 -4.13
C GLN A 100 -22.54 36.02 -4.45
N GLN A 101 -21.70 35.93 -3.42
CA GLN A 101 -20.26 35.74 -3.59
C GLN A 101 -19.94 34.36 -4.17
N LEU A 102 -20.64 33.33 -3.71
CA LEU A 102 -20.46 31.97 -4.20
C LEU A 102 -20.88 31.84 -5.68
N PHE A 103 -21.95 32.51 -6.10
CA PHE A 103 -22.41 32.50 -7.49
C PHE A 103 -21.46 33.28 -8.40
N LEU A 104 -20.92 34.40 -7.94
CA LEU A 104 -19.87 35.12 -8.65
C LEU A 104 -18.64 34.22 -8.87
N TYR A 105 -18.20 33.53 -7.81
CA TYR A 105 -17.12 32.54 -7.90
C TYR A 105 -17.42 31.45 -8.95
N CYS A 106 -18.63 30.86 -8.92
CA CYS A 106 -19.03 29.86 -9.91
C CYS A 106 -19.03 30.42 -11.34
N ALA A 107 -19.54 31.63 -11.54
CA ALA A 107 -19.55 32.29 -12.85
C ALA A 107 -18.13 32.55 -13.36
N GLU A 108 -17.22 32.96 -12.47
CA GLU A 108 -15.81 33.15 -12.77
C GLU A 108 -15.09 31.85 -13.15
N ASP A 109 -15.38 30.74 -12.46
CA ASP A 109 -14.85 29.40 -12.77
C ASP A 109 -15.30 28.91 -14.16
N VAL A 110 -16.58 29.14 -14.52
CA VAL A 110 -17.14 28.85 -15.84
C VAL A 110 -16.49 29.71 -16.92
N ARG A 111 -16.35 31.02 -16.66
CA ARG A 111 -15.70 31.97 -17.59
C ARG A 111 -14.25 31.56 -17.86
N ALA A 112 -13.47 31.28 -16.82
CA ALA A 112 -12.09 30.82 -16.96
C ALA A 112 -12.00 29.51 -17.77
N THR A 113 -12.92 28.58 -17.53
CA THR A 113 -12.98 27.32 -18.28
C THR A 113 -13.26 27.54 -19.76
N PHE A 114 -14.17 28.46 -20.09
CA PHE A 114 -14.49 28.82 -21.46
C PHE A 114 -13.30 29.47 -22.18
N GLU A 115 -12.63 30.44 -21.57
CA GLU A 115 -11.45 31.10 -22.14
C GLU A 115 -10.30 30.10 -22.37
N VAL A 116 -10.06 29.20 -21.42
CA VAL A 116 -9.10 28.09 -21.56
C VAL A 116 -9.47 27.21 -22.74
N TYR A 117 -10.74 26.86 -22.89
CA TYR A 117 -11.21 26.02 -24.00
C TYR A 117 -10.98 26.71 -25.36
N GLN A 118 -11.26 28.01 -25.48
CA GLN A 118 -11.02 28.77 -26.71
C GLN A 118 -9.54 28.74 -27.15
N LYS A 119 -8.60 28.73 -26.19
CA LYS A 119 -7.15 28.61 -26.50
C LYS A 119 -6.71 27.17 -26.73
N LEU A 120 -7.27 26.21 -25.99
CA LEU A 120 -6.87 24.80 -26.07
C LEU A 120 -7.42 24.09 -27.30
N TYR A 121 -8.66 24.35 -27.69
CA TYR A 121 -9.32 23.59 -28.76
C TYR A 121 -8.58 23.70 -30.10
N PRO A 122 -8.18 24.90 -30.59
CA PRO A 122 -7.39 25.00 -31.82
C PRO A 122 -6.03 24.29 -31.71
N LYS A 123 -5.36 24.37 -30.56
CA LYS A 123 -4.10 23.67 -30.32
C LYS A 123 -4.28 22.15 -30.36
N PHE A 124 -5.38 21.67 -29.77
CA PHE A 124 -5.74 20.26 -29.78
C PHE A 124 -6.00 19.76 -31.20
N CYS A 125 -6.81 20.47 -31.99
CA CYS A 125 -7.07 20.12 -33.40
C CYS A 125 -5.79 20.15 -34.24
N LYS A 126 -4.89 21.12 -34.02
CA LYS A 126 -3.59 21.15 -34.73
C LYS A 126 -2.72 19.96 -34.37
N ARG A 127 -2.72 19.53 -33.10
CA ARG A 127 -1.92 18.40 -32.61
C ARG A 127 -2.51 17.05 -33.03
N PHE A 128 -3.83 16.96 -33.08
CA PHE A 128 -4.62 15.78 -33.39
C PHE A 128 -5.62 16.10 -34.51
N PRO A 129 -5.15 16.19 -35.77
CA PRO A 129 -5.98 16.66 -36.89
C PRO A 129 -7.08 15.68 -37.28
N HIS A 130 -6.95 14.40 -36.91
CA HIS A 130 -7.93 13.39 -37.28
C HIS A 130 -9.21 13.51 -36.41
N PRO A 131 -10.40 13.69 -37.01
CA PRO A 131 -11.65 13.94 -36.29
C PRO A 131 -12.02 12.80 -35.34
N LEU A 132 -11.70 11.55 -35.68
CA LEU A 132 -11.93 10.39 -34.80
C LEU A 132 -11.35 10.54 -33.39
N THR A 133 -10.23 11.25 -33.21
CA THR A 133 -9.70 11.47 -31.86
C THR A 133 -10.66 12.31 -31.02
N PHE A 134 -11.22 13.37 -31.61
CA PHE A 134 -12.16 14.24 -30.93
C PHE A 134 -13.52 13.55 -30.74
N CYS A 135 -14.06 12.90 -31.79
CA CYS A 135 -15.32 12.16 -31.69
C CYS A 135 -15.25 11.05 -30.64
N GLY A 136 -14.16 10.27 -30.61
CA GLY A 136 -13.97 9.24 -29.60
C GLY A 136 -13.90 9.79 -28.18
N MET A 137 -13.31 10.98 -27.98
CA MET A 137 -13.34 11.66 -26.69
C MET A 137 -14.75 12.10 -26.27
N MET A 138 -15.59 12.53 -27.21
CA MET A 138 -16.98 12.90 -26.92
C MET A 138 -17.81 11.68 -26.50
N GLU A 139 -17.68 10.55 -27.22
CA GLU A 139 -18.35 9.29 -26.86
C GLU A 139 -17.88 8.78 -25.49
N MET A 140 -16.58 8.82 -25.22
CA MET A 140 -16.04 8.45 -23.90
C MET A 140 -16.52 9.36 -22.75
N ALA A 141 -16.90 10.61 -23.04
CA ALA A 141 -17.47 11.52 -22.05
C ALA A 141 -18.97 11.28 -21.85
N ASN A 142 -19.67 10.77 -22.87
CA ASN A 142 -21.10 10.53 -22.86
C ASN A 142 -21.45 9.10 -22.45
N VAL A 143 -20.94 8.68 -21.29
CA VAL A 143 -21.18 7.34 -20.75
C VAL A 143 -22.18 7.38 -19.61
N TYR A 144 -23.00 6.33 -19.51
CA TYR A 144 -23.88 6.10 -18.37
C TYR A 144 -23.82 4.62 -17.98
N LEU A 145 -24.17 4.34 -16.73
CA LEU A 145 -24.15 2.99 -16.17
C LEU A 145 -25.53 2.71 -15.55
N PRO A 146 -26.33 1.80 -16.14
CA PRO A 146 -27.64 1.47 -15.59
C PRO A 146 -27.50 0.73 -14.26
N ILE A 147 -28.38 1.03 -13.33
CA ILE A 147 -28.44 0.43 -11.99
C ILE A 147 -29.90 0.15 -11.60
N ASN A 148 -30.08 -0.69 -10.60
CA ASN A 148 -31.35 -0.96 -9.96
C ASN A 148 -31.19 -0.97 -8.42
N SER A 149 -32.25 -1.38 -7.71
CA SER A 149 -32.28 -1.45 -6.24
C SER A 149 -31.10 -2.21 -5.62
N ASN A 150 -30.49 -3.16 -6.35
CA ASN A 150 -29.30 -3.89 -5.89
C ASN A 150 -28.11 -2.97 -5.61
N TRP A 151 -28.03 -1.80 -6.25
CA TRP A 151 -27.01 -0.81 -5.94
C TRP A 151 -27.02 -0.48 -4.44
N ARG A 152 -28.17 -0.08 -3.88
CA ARG A 152 -28.28 0.27 -2.45
C ARG A 152 -28.03 -0.93 -1.54
N HIS A 153 -28.66 -2.07 -1.85
CA HIS A 153 -28.50 -3.30 -1.07
C HIS A 153 -27.05 -3.79 -1.02
N PHE A 154 -26.31 -3.61 -2.10
CA PHE A 154 -24.90 -3.97 -2.18
C PHE A 154 -24.06 -3.18 -1.19
N TYR A 155 -24.28 -1.87 -1.08
CA TYR A 155 -23.57 -1.03 -0.13
C TYR A 155 -23.85 -1.50 1.30
N ASP A 156 -25.12 -1.65 1.68
CA ASP A 156 -25.51 -2.05 3.04
C ASP A 156 -24.97 -3.44 3.40
N LYS A 157 -25.02 -4.39 2.45
CA LYS A 157 -24.44 -5.72 2.60
C LYS A 157 -22.93 -5.65 2.84
N CYS A 158 -22.20 -4.89 2.03
CA CYS A 158 -20.74 -4.76 2.16
C CYS A 158 -20.34 -4.09 3.48
N GLU A 159 -21.07 -3.04 3.88
CA GLU A 159 -20.87 -2.36 5.16
C GLU A 159 -21.10 -3.28 6.35
N LYS A 160 -22.22 -4.01 6.34
CA LYS A 160 -22.56 -4.94 7.42
C LYS A 160 -21.52 -6.06 7.54
N LEU A 161 -21.15 -6.69 6.43
CA LEU A 161 -20.14 -7.75 6.42
C LEU A 161 -18.77 -7.24 6.87
N SER A 162 -18.35 -6.08 6.37
CA SER A 162 -17.06 -5.49 6.74
C SER A 162 -17.01 -5.12 8.22
N SER A 163 -18.06 -4.48 8.74
CA SER A 163 -18.12 -4.04 10.13
C SER A 163 -18.21 -5.24 11.07
N SER A 164 -19.04 -6.24 10.75
CA SER A 164 -19.19 -7.45 11.57
C SER A 164 -17.88 -8.23 11.66
N SER A 165 -17.21 -8.47 10.52
CA SER A 165 -15.93 -9.18 10.48
C SER A 165 -14.84 -8.45 11.26
N MET A 166 -14.72 -7.13 11.12
CA MET A 166 -13.70 -6.35 11.83
C MET A 166 -14.02 -6.19 13.33
N ASN A 167 -15.28 -6.05 13.70
CA ASN A 167 -15.68 -5.98 15.11
C ASN A 167 -15.40 -7.31 15.81
N GLU A 168 -15.78 -8.44 15.22
CA GLU A 168 -15.53 -9.77 15.80
C GLU A 168 -14.04 -9.99 16.08
N ILE A 169 -13.17 -9.71 15.10
CA ILE A 169 -11.73 -9.94 15.26
C ILE A 169 -11.09 -8.92 16.21
N THR A 170 -11.58 -7.69 16.24
CA THR A 170 -11.14 -6.67 17.21
C THR A 170 -11.42 -7.13 18.64
N ARG A 171 -12.61 -7.65 18.90
CA ARG A 171 -13.00 -8.17 20.22
C ARG A 171 -12.09 -9.31 20.66
N LYS A 172 -11.79 -10.25 19.75
CA LYS A 172 -10.85 -11.35 20.03
C LYS A 172 -9.43 -10.85 20.34
N VAL A 173 -8.94 -9.85 19.61
CA VAL A 173 -7.63 -9.25 19.87
C VAL A 173 -7.59 -8.56 21.23
N ILE A 174 -8.65 -7.83 21.60
CA ILE A 174 -8.74 -7.18 22.91
C ILE A 174 -8.91 -8.19 24.05
N GLN A 175 -9.67 -9.27 23.82
CA GLN A 175 -9.77 -10.38 24.76
C GLN A 175 -8.39 -10.96 25.07
N ILE A 176 -7.60 -11.30 24.05
CA ILE A 176 -6.21 -11.77 24.26
C ILE A 176 -5.41 -10.78 25.09
N ALA A 177 -5.51 -9.48 24.78
CA ALA A 177 -4.77 -8.47 25.53
C ALA A 177 -5.16 -8.44 27.01
N ARG A 178 -6.45 -8.62 27.33
CA ARG A 178 -6.94 -8.76 28.71
C ARG A 178 -6.46 -10.07 29.35
N ASP A 179 -6.57 -11.19 28.66
CA ASP A 179 -6.13 -12.51 29.14
C ASP A 179 -4.65 -12.50 29.52
N VAL A 180 -3.79 -11.89 28.69
CA VAL A 180 -2.35 -11.77 28.97
C VAL A 180 -2.07 -10.92 30.22
N ILE A 181 -2.85 -9.86 30.44
CA ILE A 181 -2.72 -9.02 31.64
C ILE A 181 -3.17 -9.81 32.86
N GLU A 182 -4.32 -10.49 32.79
CA GLU A 182 -4.89 -11.28 33.88
C GLU A 182 -4.00 -12.46 34.28
N GLU A 183 -3.47 -13.22 33.31
CA GLU A 183 -2.53 -14.33 33.57
C GLU A 183 -1.26 -13.83 34.28
N MET A 184 -0.77 -12.65 33.89
CA MET A 184 0.40 -12.03 34.51
C MET A 184 0.11 -11.54 35.93
N ASP A 185 -1.03 -10.89 36.16
CA ASP A 185 -1.47 -10.43 37.48
C ASP A 185 -1.66 -11.62 38.46
N GLN A 186 -2.37 -12.67 38.03
CA GLN A 186 -2.56 -13.89 38.82
C GLN A 186 -1.24 -14.56 39.19
N THR A 187 -0.26 -14.56 38.27
CA THR A 187 1.03 -15.16 38.61
C THR A 187 1.81 -14.34 39.64
N ILE A 188 1.65 -13.02 39.65
CA ILE A 188 2.26 -12.14 40.66
C ILE A 188 1.63 -12.42 42.02
N GLU A 189 0.30 -12.42 42.10
CA GLU A 189 -0.44 -12.70 43.35
C GLU A 189 -0.10 -14.08 43.93
N ASN A 190 -0.02 -15.12 43.09
CA ASN A 190 0.32 -16.46 43.56
C ASN A 190 1.73 -16.54 44.18
N LYS A 191 2.71 -15.83 43.60
CA LYS A 191 4.07 -15.79 44.15
C LYS A 191 4.16 -14.99 45.43
N GLU A 192 3.49 -13.84 45.51
CA GLU A 192 3.40 -13.06 46.74
C GLU A 192 2.79 -13.90 47.87
N ASN A 193 1.75 -14.69 47.57
CA ASN A 193 1.13 -15.60 48.54
C ASN A 193 2.03 -16.80 48.94
N GLU A 194 2.92 -17.26 48.07
CA GLU A 194 3.92 -18.29 48.38
C GLU A 194 5.07 -17.75 49.25
N GLU A 195 5.55 -16.53 48.99
CA GLU A 195 6.65 -15.90 49.74
C GLU A 195 6.20 -15.32 51.10
N ASN A 196 4.96 -14.80 51.19
CA ASN A 196 4.35 -14.38 52.46
C ASN A 196 4.17 -15.54 53.46
N LYS A 197 4.34 -16.80 53.03
CA LYS A 197 4.40 -17.97 53.92
C LYS A 197 5.82 -18.29 54.41
N VAL A 198 6.86 -17.64 53.89
CA VAL A 198 8.27 -18.03 54.13
C VAL A 198 9.12 -16.97 54.81
N ASN A 199 8.90 -15.66 54.69
CA ASN A 199 9.59 -14.66 55.54
C ASN A 199 8.91 -13.28 55.50
N GLU A 200 8.93 -12.56 56.63
CA GLU A 200 8.28 -11.25 56.86
C GLU A 200 9.20 -10.03 56.56
N SER A 201 10.30 -10.16 55.82
CA SER A 201 11.33 -9.10 55.84
C SER A 201 12.17 -8.85 54.59
N GLU A 202 11.69 -9.12 53.37
CA GLU A 202 12.33 -8.56 52.17
C GLU A 202 11.28 -8.00 51.20
N GLU A 203 11.26 -6.67 51.01
CA GLU A 203 10.50 -6.02 49.96
C GLU A 203 10.92 -6.60 48.60
N MET A 204 9.95 -7.12 47.85
CA MET A 204 10.17 -7.62 46.48
C MET A 204 10.84 -6.53 45.63
N PRO A 205 12.03 -6.76 45.05
CA PRO A 205 12.65 -5.82 44.13
C PRO A 205 11.67 -5.50 43.00
N GLU A 206 11.46 -4.22 42.69
CA GLU A 206 10.63 -3.75 41.54
C GLU A 206 10.94 -4.49 40.23
N ILE A 207 12.17 -4.99 40.12
CA ILE A 207 12.77 -5.74 39.01
C ILE A 207 12.16 -7.15 38.79
N LEU A 208 11.47 -7.74 39.76
CA LEU A 208 10.97 -9.13 39.68
C LEU A 208 9.48 -9.27 39.35
N LYS A 209 8.78 -8.18 39.01
CA LYS A 209 7.43 -8.27 38.47
C LYS A 209 7.48 -8.98 37.10
N LYS A 210 6.89 -10.18 37.05
CA LYS A 210 7.09 -11.20 35.99
C LYS A 210 6.85 -10.70 34.56
N TYR A 211 6.10 -9.62 34.37
CA TYR A 211 5.89 -9.01 33.04
C TYR A 211 7.18 -8.51 32.38
N HIS A 212 8.22 -8.15 33.16
CA HIS A 212 9.55 -7.83 32.63
C HIS A 212 10.30 -9.06 32.09
N LEU A 213 9.84 -10.27 32.39
CA LEU A 213 10.44 -11.52 31.92
C LEU A 213 9.90 -11.99 30.56
N ASP A 214 8.88 -11.33 30.04
CA ASP A 214 8.33 -11.64 28.72
C ASP A 214 9.30 -11.22 27.60
N PRO A 215 9.65 -12.11 26.64
CA PRO A 215 10.62 -11.79 25.58
C PRO A 215 10.24 -10.62 24.66
N TRP A 216 8.96 -10.19 24.64
CA TRP A 216 8.47 -9.11 23.77
C TRP A 216 7.88 -7.93 24.55
N LEU A 217 7.16 -8.19 25.64
CA LEU A 217 6.44 -7.18 26.41
C LEU A 217 7.30 -6.49 27.49
N PHE A 218 8.56 -6.91 27.69
CA PHE A 218 9.46 -6.27 28.66
C PHE A 218 9.74 -4.79 28.38
N VAL A 219 9.58 -4.36 27.12
CA VAL A 219 9.71 -2.96 26.66
C VAL A 219 8.39 -2.18 26.71
N SER A 220 7.28 -2.83 27.07
CA SER A 220 5.97 -2.17 27.17
C SER A 220 5.82 -1.49 28.53
N ASN A 221 5.09 -0.37 28.59
CA ASN A 221 4.90 0.36 29.85
C ASN A 221 3.78 -0.29 30.67
N TRP A 222 4.18 -1.01 31.72
CA TRP A 222 3.29 -1.74 32.64
C TRP A 222 2.78 -0.92 33.83
N SER A 223 3.16 0.36 33.92
CA SER A 223 2.71 1.24 35.00
C SER A 223 1.17 1.38 35.00
N ARG A 224 0.58 1.44 36.20
CA ARG A 224 -0.87 1.62 36.40
C ARG A 224 -1.10 2.97 37.08
N PRO A 225 -1.64 3.98 36.38
CA PRO A 225 -1.89 5.28 36.99
C PRO A 225 -2.93 5.18 38.11
N ASN A 226 -2.67 5.83 39.25
CA ASN A 226 -3.55 5.81 40.45
C ASN A 226 -5.01 6.20 40.17
N LYS A 227 -5.27 7.01 39.13
CA LYS A 227 -6.63 7.43 38.75
C LYS A 227 -7.42 6.36 37.97
N ARG A 228 -6.75 5.34 37.42
CA ARG A 228 -7.34 4.27 36.57
C ARG A 228 -6.52 2.97 36.69
N PRO A 229 -6.57 2.26 37.83
CA PRO A 229 -5.62 1.21 38.18
C PRO A 229 -5.85 -0.14 37.46
N GLN A 230 -6.93 -0.32 36.71
CA GLN A 230 -7.30 -1.62 36.17
C GLN A 230 -6.39 -2.09 35.03
N TRP A 231 -5.86 -1.18 34.21
CA TRP A 231 -5.11 -1.53 33.00
C TRP A 231 -3.74 -0.84 32.92
N PRO A 232 -2.67 -1.52 32.44
CA PRO A 232 -1.35 -0.94 32.24
C PRO A 232 -1.33 0.07 31.08
N VAL A 233 -0.45 1.08 31.13
CA VAL A 233 -0.35 2.16 30.11
C VAL A 233 -0.33 1.66 28.67
N TRP A 234 0.40 0.58 28.37
CA TRP A 234 0.47 0.04 27.01
C TRP A 234 -0.89 -0.43 26.46
N TYR A 235 -1.78 -0.96 27.32
CA TYR A 235 -3.12 -1.42 26.93
C TYR A 235 -3.98 -0.26 26.46
N TRP A 236 -3.94 0.88 27.17
CA TRP A 236 -4.61 2.11 26.73
C TRP A 236 -4.11 2.58 25.37
N GLY A 237 -2.84 2.31 25.05
CA GLY A 237 -2.23 2.57 23.75
C GLY A 237 -2.87 1.80 22.59
N LEU A 238 -3.64 0.73 22.86
CA LEU A 238 -4.41 0.01 21.86
C LEU A 238 -5.65 0.78 21.38
N PHE A 239 -6.09 1.83 22.06
CA PHE A 239 -7.36 2.51 21.75
C PHE A 239 -7.15 3.89 21.12
N GLN A 240 -8.12 4.33 20.30
CA GLN A 240 -8.13 5.68 19.73
C GLN A 240 -8.35 6.74 20.81
N LYS A 241 -9.33 6.49 21.69
CA LYS A 241 -9.65 7.32 22.84
C LYS A 241 -9.49 6.49 24.11
N LEU A 242 -8.92 7.09 25.16
CA LEU A 242 -8.66 6.40 26.43
C LEU A 242 -9.93 5.82 27.07
N LEU A 243 -11.09 6.44 26.85
CA LEU A 243 -12.35 5.96 27.42
C LEU A 243 -12.78 4.57 26.93
N HIS A 244 -12.35 4.16 25.73
CA HIS A 244 -12.73 2.87 25.14
C HIS A 244 -12.05 1.68 25.81
N ALA A 245 -10.96 1.88 26.56
CA ALA A 245 -10.25 0.78 27.22
C ALA A 245 -11.13 0.03 28.23
N ASN A 246 -12.07 0.73 28.86
CA ASN A 246 -12.98 0.19 29.86
C ASN A 246 -14.32 -0.29 29.25
N THR A 247 -14.52 -0.14 27.94
CA THR A 247 -15.76 -0.55 27.29
C THR A 247 -15.89 -2.10 27.34
N PRO A 248 -17.10 -2.64 27.61
CA PRO A 248 -17.36 -4.07 27.50
C PRO A 248 -17.02 -4.61 26.11
N LEU A 249 -16.59 -5.87 26.01
CA LEU A 249 -16.12 -6.44 24.74
C LEU A 249 -17.22 -6.46 23.68
N GLU A 250 -18.46 -6.68 24.10
CA GLU A 250 -19.64 -6.78 23.25
C GLU A 250 -19.97 -5.45 22.57
N GLU A 251 -19.60 -4.34 23.21
CA GLU A 251 -19.82 -2.97 22.73
C GLU A 251 -18.62 -2.41 21.96
N LEU A 252 -17.48 -3.12 21.96
CA LEU A 252 -16.30 -2.67 21.22
C LEU A 252 -16.50 -2.79 19.71
N GLU A 253 -16.20 -1.68 19.04
CA GLU A 253 -16.15 -1.55 17.59
C GLU A 253 -14.70 -1.42 17.08
N ALA A 254 -14.45 -1.86 15.85
CA ALA A 254 -13.14 -1.82 15.22
C ALA A 254 -12.55 -0.41 15.15
N ASP A 255 -13.39 0.60 14.88
CA ASP A 255 -12.98 2.00 14.77
C ASP A 255 -12.49 2.59 16.11
N SER A 256 -12.81 1.94 17.23
CA SER A 256 -12.37 2.33 18.57
C SER A 256 -10.93 1.90 18.89
N VAL A 257 -10.37 0.98 18.11
CA VAL A 257 -9.09 0.30 18.37
C VAL A 257 -8.04 0.59 17.28
N LYS A 258 -6.80 0.83 17.71
CA LYS A 258 -5.62 1.01 16.86
C LYS A 258 -5.04 -0.35 16.47
N LEU A 259 -5.68 -1.03 15.50
CA LEU A 259 -5.26 -2.35 14.99
C LEU A 259 -3.87 -2.39 14.30
N MET A 260 -3.16 -1.26 14.25
CA MET A 260 -1.82 -1.13 13.67
C MET A 260 -0.79 -0.57 14.66
N CYS A 261 -1.08 -0.65 15.97
CA CYS A 261 -0.16 -0.18 16.99
C CYS A 261 1.08 -1.10 17.10
N ARG A 262 2.09 -0.60 17.81
CA ARG A 262 3.36 -1.31 18.04
C ARG A 262 3.23 -2.46 19.06
N GLU A 263 2.18 -2.45 19.87
CA GLU A 263 1.96 -3.48 20.90
C GLU A 263 1.43 -4.80 20.31
N LEU A 264 0.67 -4.77 19.20
CA LEU A 264 0.13 -6.00 18.63
C LEU A 264 1.21 -7.01 18.17
N PRO A 265 2.28 -6.62 17.45
CA PRO A 265 3.38 -7.53 17.18
C PRO A 265 4.02 -8.15 18.42
N ARG A 266 4.04 -7.41 19.56
CA ARG A 266 4.56 -7.92 20.83
C ARG A 266 3.59 -8.90 21.47
N LEU A 267 2.29 -8.59 21.45
CA LEU A 267 1.22 -9.44 21.97
C LEU A 267 1.18 -10.82 21.29
N PHE A 268 1.34 -10.85 19.97
CA PHE A 268 1.41 -12.10 19.19
C PHE A 268 2.79 -12.79 19.26
N GLY A 269 3.76 -12.20 19.95
CA GLY A 269 5.11 -12.73 20.10
C GLY A 269 5.79 -12.97 18.74
N LEU A 270 5.79 -11.98 17.86
CA LEU A 270 6.36 -12.15 16.51
C LEU A 270 7.87 -12.32 16.53
N CYS A 271 8.38 -13.21 15.67
CA CYS A 271 9.80 -13.43 15.42
C CYS A 271 10.12 -13.27 13.94
N TYR A 272 11.38 -13.03 13.60
CA TYR A 272 11.94 -13.20 12.25
C TYR A 272 12.96 -14.35 12.27
N GLY A 273 12.71 -15.43 11.53
CA GLY A 273 13.41 -16.69 11.76
C GLY A 273 13.29 -17.08 13.25
N PRO A 274 14.31 -17.60 13.92
CA PRO A 274 14.19 -17.97 15.34
C PRO A 274 14.16 -16.77 16.31
N TYR A 275 14.36 -15.54 15.83
CA TYR A 275 14.72 -14.37 16.64
C TYR A 275 13.52 -13.46 16.95
N PRO A 276 13.25 -13.11 18.23
CA PRO A 276 12.18 -12.19 18.60
C PRO A 276 12.29 -10.82 17.93
N LEU A 277 11.14 -10.29 17.47
CA LEU A 277 11.05 -8.93 16.94
C LEU A 277 11.05 -7.90 18.07
N MET A 278 11.74 -6.79 17.81
CA MET A 278 11.73 -5.61 18.66
C MET A 278 11.67 -4.33 17.84
N PHE A 279 11.01 -3.31 18.37
CA PHE A 279 10.96 -1.97 17.80
C PHE A 279 11.85 -1.03 18.61
N VAL A 280 12.72 -0.30 17.93
CA VAL A 280 13.56 0.77 18.51
C VAL A 280 13.21 2.07 17.80
N THR A 281 12.96 3.15 18.54
CA THR A 281 12.41 4.42 18.00
C THR A 281 13.18 4.97 16.80
N ASP A 282 14.52 4.97 16.86
CA ASP A 282 15.36 5.53 15.79
C ASP A 282 15.70 4.53 14.68
N LEU A 283 15.62 3.23 14.97
CA LEU A 283 16.05 2.17 14.06
C LEU A 283 14.87 1.42 13.40
N GLY A 284 13.66 1.62 13.89
CA GLY A 284 12.46 0.91 13.45
C GLY A 284 12.36 -0.53 13.97
N TRP A 285 11.65 -1.37 13.23
CA TRP A 285 11.52 -2.80 13.53
C TRP A 285 12.79 -3.57 13.18
N GLY A 286 13.17 -4.49 14.05
CA GLY A 286 14.29 -5.41 13.88
C GLY A 286 14.12 -6.65 14.73
N TYR A 287 15.17 -7.45 14.82
CA TYR A 287 15.18 -8.71 15.54
C TYR A 287 16.46 -8.87 16.37
N ILE A 288 16.35 -9.64 17.44
CA ILE A 288 17.39 -9.79 18.47
C ILE A 288 18.14 -11.11 18.29
N VAL A 289 19.44 -11.05 18.04
CA VAL A 289 20.30 -12.21 17.76
C VAL A 289 21.34 -12.37 18.87
N PRO A 290 21.58 -13.58 19.40
CA PRO A 290 22.65 -13.82 20.37
C PRO A 290 24.02 -13.57 19.74
N LYS A 291 24.92 -12.87 20.44
CA LYS A 291 26.30 -12.62 19.98
C LYS A 291 27.12 -13.91 19.87
N LYS A 292 26.79 -14.92 20.69
CA LYS A 292 27.41 -16.24 20.74
C LYS A 292 26.41 -17.25 21.29
N ASN A 293 26.74 -18.53 21.17
CA ASN A 293 25.99 -19.58 21.85
C ASN A 293 26.42 -19.63 23.32
N PHE A 294 25.46 -19.44 24.21
CA PHE A 294 25.61 -19.51 25.66
C PHE A 294 25.02 -20.82 26.22
N VAL A 295 25.51 -21.25 27.38
CA VAL A 295 24.90 -22.32 28.16
C VAL A 295 23.77 -21.71 29.00
N SER A 296 22.52 -22.17 28.82
CA SER A 296 21.33 -21.56 29.43
C SER A 296 21.33 -21.47 30.96
N SER A 297 22.15 -22.26 31.66
CA SER A 297 22.33 -22.21 33.13
C SER A 297 23.25 -21.08 33.60
N SER A 298 24.10 -20.56 32.71
CA SER A 298 25.09 -19.51 33.01
C SER A 298 24.61 -18.08 32.71
N LEU A 299 23.42 -17.94 32.11
CA LEU A 299 22.87 -16.64 31.72
C LEU A 299 22.20 -15.95 32.92
N PRO A 300 22.40 -14.64 33.11
CA PRO A 300 21.64 -13.88 34.08
C PRO A 300 20.15 -13.85 33.70
N GLU A 301 19.27 -13.68 34.69
CA GLU A 301 17.83 -13.63 34.44
C GLU A 301 17.46 -12.38 33.64
N THR A 302 17.98 -11.21 34.06
CA THR A 302 17.84 -9.93 33.36
C THR A 302 19.15 -9.15 33.31
N GLN A 303 19.24 -8.17 32.40
CA GLN A 303 20.32 -7.18 32.34
C GLN A 303 19.73 -5.80 32.08
N LEU A 304 20.20 -4.77 32.81
CA LEU A 304 19.83 -3.39 32.53
C LEU A 304 20.48 -2.93 31.22
N ILE A 305 19.65 -2.51 30.27
CA ILE A 305 20.08 -1.95 28.98
C ILE A 305 19.48 -0.56 28.79
N LYS A 306 20.14 0.27 27.98
CA LYS A 306 19.56 1.54 27.51
C LYS A 306 18.95 1.35 26.14
N ILE A 307 17.67 1.68 26.00
CA ILE A 307 16.97 1.77 24.72
C ILE A 307 16.57 3.22 24.54
N ALA A 308 17.20 3.92 23.60
CA ALA A 308 17.14 5.37 23.51
C ALA A 308 17.52 6.01 24.86
N ASP A 309 16.61 6.77 25.47
CA ASP A 309 16.84 7.48 26.75
C ASP A 309 16.33 6.70 27.98
N GLU A 310 15.68 5.55 27.80
CA GLU A 310 15.08 4.77 28.88
C GLU A 310 15.95 3.57 29.27
N SER A 311 16.08 3.32 30.57
CA SER A 311 16.75 2.13 31.10
C SER A 311 15.73 1.04 31.35
N VAL A 312 15.92 -0.12 30.70
CA VAL A 312 14.97 -1.24 30.74
C VAL A 312 15.70 -2.52 31.12
N HIS A 313 15.10 -3.34 31.99
CA HIS A 313 15.60 -4.69 32.28
C HIS A 313 15.22 -5.65 31.16
N MET A 314 16.23 -6.08 30.40
CA MET A 314 16.06 -7.06 29.31
C MET A 314 16.12 -8.49 29.86
N PRO A 315 15.12 -9.35 29.59
CA PRO A 315 15.08 -10.71 30.12
C PRO A 315 15.94 -11.67 29.29
N ILE A 316 17.23 -11.70 29.63
CA ILE A 316 18.25 -12.43 28.86
C ILE A 316 17.92 -13.91 28.75
N ARG A 317 17.56 -14.54 29.88
CA ARG A 317 17.29 -15.98 29.92
C ARG A 317 16.03 -16.37 29.15
N SER A 318 14.94 -15.60 29.30
CA SER A 318 13.68 -15.87 28.59
C SER A 318 13.83 -15.72 27.08
N ILE A 319 14.48 -14.65 26.62
CA ILE A 319 14.76 -14.41 25.20
C ILE A 319 15.61 -15.55 24.63
N TYR A 320 16.68 -15.96 25.33
CA TYR A 320 17.55 -17.02 24.86
C TYR A 320 16.84 -18.39 24.82
N LYS A 321 16.03 -18.72 25.83
CA LYS A 321 15.18 -19.93 25.84
C LYS A 321 14.22 -19.95 24.65
N GLN A 322 13.57 -18.81 24.36
CA GLN A 322 12.67 -18.69 23.22
C GLN A 322 13.40 -18.94 21.89
N ILE A 323 14.58 -18.35 21.71
CA ILE A 323 15.39 -18.54 20.50
C ILE A 323 15.76 -20.02 20.34
N ILE A 324 16.24 -20.69 21.39
CA ILE A 324 16.57 -22.12 21.33
C ILE A 324 15.34 -22.95 20.96
N SER A 325 14.18 -22.68 21.57
CA SER A 325 12.93 -23.37 21.27
C SER A 325 12.59 -23.23 19.79
N ASN A 326 12.64 -22.00 19.26
CA ASN A 326 12.36 -21.73 17.85
C ASN A 326 13.38 -22.39 16.91
N LYS A 327 14.67 -22.42 17.28
CA LYS A 327 15.73 -23.10 16.50
C LYS A 327 15.48 -24.61 16.40
N LYS A 328 15.04 -25.26 17.47
CA LYS A 328 14.67 -26.70 17.45
C LYS A 328 13.54 -26.97 16.47
N SER A 329 12.56 -26.07 16.39
CA SER A 329 11.45 -26.19 15.43
C SER A 329 11.87 -25.96 13.97
N LEU A 330 12.99 -25.28 13.71
CA LEU A 330 13.42 -24.91 12.36
C LEU A 330 14.13 -26.03 11.58
N ASN A 331 14.70 -27.05 12.25
CA ASN A 331 15.40 -28.20 11.64
C ASN A 331 16.35 -27.88 10.46
N GLN A 332 16.88 -26.66 10.38
CA GLN A 332 17.75 -26.17 9.31
C GLN A 332 18.95 -25.40 9.88
N LEU A 333 20.07 -25.45 9.16
CA LEU A 333 21.24 -24.59 9.39
C LEU A 333 20.84 -23.14 9.12
N ILE A 334 20.54 -22.40 10.19
CA ILE A 334 20.27 -20.96 10.11
C ILE A 334 21.55 -20.26 9.65
N SER A 335 21.49 -19.57 8.52
CA SER A 335 22.54 -18.68 8.06
C SER A 335 22.74 -17.53 9.05
N GLU A 336 24.01 -17.14 9.26
CA GLU A 336 24.29 -15.94 10.04
C GLU A 336 23.67 -14.72 9.36
N PRO A 337 23.19 -13.73 10.13
CA PRO A 337 22.61 -12.52 9.55
C PRO A 337 23.62 -11.88 8.58
N LEU A 338 23.27 -11.81 7.29
CA LEU A 338 24.12 -11.28 6.20
C LEU A 338 24.51 -9.80 6.33
N LYS A 339 24.01 -9.09 7.35
CA LYS A 339 24.18 -7.65 7.55
C LYS A 339 24.85 -7.37 8.89
N SER A 340 25.50 -6.22 9.04
CA SER A 340 26.07 -5.81 10.32
C SER A 340 24.97 -5.50 11.34
N ALA A 341 25.25 -5.82 12.61
CA ALA A 341 24.42 -5.39 13.73
C ALA A 341 24.39 -3.86 13.79
N VAL A 342 23.23 -3.30 14.13
CA VAL A 342 23.02 -1.84 14.18
C VAL A 342 23.08 -1.32 15.62
N LEU A 343 22.83 -2.20 16.60
CA LEU A 343 22.91 -1.89 18.02
C LEU A 343 23.29 -3.15 18.80
N HIS A 344 23.99 -3.00 19.92
CA HIS A 344 24.38 -4.11 20.79
C HIS A 344 23.78 -3.92 22.18
N PHE A 345 23.19 -4.98 22.73
CA PHE A 345 22.59 -4.99 24.07
C PHE A 345 23.47 -5.81 25.00
N GLY A 346 24.32 -5.11 25.75
CA GLY A 346 25.30 -5.72 26.65
C GLY A 346 26.17 -6.75 25.93
N ASP A 347 26.45 -7.86 26.61
CA ASP A 347 27.33 -8.92 26.10
C ASP A 347 26.56 -10.07 25.43
N PHE A 348 25.22 -10.06 25.48
CA PHE A 348 24.40 -11.20 25.08
C PHE A 348 23.81 -11.06 23.68
N PHE A 349 23.30 -9.88 23.32
CA PHE A 349 22.51 -9.72 22.11
C PHE A 349 22.95 -8.56 21.21
N SER A 350 22.59 -8.69 19.94
CA SER A 350 22.77 -7.70 18.88
C SER A 350 21.44 -7.51 18.16
N PHE A 351 21.16 -6.26 17.77
CA PHE A 351 19.97 -5.86 17.03
C PHE A 351 20.27 -5.74 15.54
N TYR A 352 19.43 -6.35 14.72
CA TYR A 352 19.49 -6.26 13.27
C TYR A 352 18.19 -5.67 12.74
N ARG A 353 18.28 -4.72 11.81
CA ARG A 353 17.08 -4.14 11.19
C ARG A 353 16.36 -5.19 10.36
N LEU A 354 15.02 -5.15 10.44
CA LEU A 354 14.17 -6.04 9.66
C LEU A 354 14.34 -5.72 8.16
N PRO A 355 14.55 -6.72 7.28
CA PRO A 355 14.76 -6.47 5.86
C PRO A 355 13.57 -5.75 5.23
N HIS A 356 13.80 -4.59 4.63
CA HIS A 356 12.74 -3.87 3.94
C HIS A 356 12.36 -4.58 2.62
N PRO A 357 11.06 -4.76 2.31
CA PRO A 357 10.64 -5.49 1.11
C PRO A 357 11.09 -4.91 -0.24
N SER A 358 11.53 -3.65 -0.29
CA SER A 358 12.12 -3.08 -1.51
C SER A 358 13.57 -3.51 -1.76
N GLY A 359 14.21 -4.15 -0.78
CA GLY A 359 15.64 -4.49 -0.80
C GLY A 359 16.56 -3.33 -0.40
N GLN A 360 16.03 -2.12 -0.17
CA GLN A 360 16.85 -0.97 0.22
C GLN A 360 17.21 -1.02 1.72
N PRO A 361 18.51 -1.01 2.07
CA PRO A 361 18.97 -1.27 3.44
C PRO A 361 18.75 -0.12 4.42
N HIS A 362 18.60 1.12 3.94
CA HIS A 362 18.41 2.29 4.78
C HIS A 362 16.94 2.53 5.17
N LEU A 363 15.99 1.84 4.53
CA LEU A 363 14.56 2.01 4.81
C LEU A 363 14.12 1.10 5.95
N ASN A 364 13.33 1.67 6.86
CA ASN A 364 12.72 0.94 7.96
C ASN A 364 11.40 0.30 7.52
N VAL A 365 11.12 -0.89 8.03
CA VAL A 365 9.79 -1.50 7.91
C VAL A 365 8.83 -0.75 8.82
N GLY A 366 7.76 -0.17 8.27
CA GLY A 366 6.78 0.58 9.06
C GLY A 366 5.94 -0.31 10.00
N THR A 367 5.52 -1.49 9.53
CA THR A 367 4.73 -2.46 10.30
C THR A 367 5.04 -3.89 9.87
N PRO A 368 5.19 -4.84 10.82
CA PRO A 368 5.36 -6.26 10.53
C PRO A 368 4.15 -6.86 9.78
N PHE A 369 2.95 -6.31 9.97
CA PHE A 369 1.71 -6.77 9.31
C PHE A 369 1.51 -6.20 7.89
N SER A 370 2.58 -5.74 7.26
CA SER A 370 2.53 -5.26 5.87
C SER A 370 2.32 -6.44 4.92
N LYS A 371 1.49 -6.27 3.89
CA LYS A 371 1.25 -7.30 2.86
C LYS A 371 2.55 -7.77 2.17
N LYS A 372 3.58 -6.91 2.14
CA LYS A 372 4.87 -7.23 1.50
C LYS A 372 5.79 -8.04 2.40
N MET A 373 5.50 -8.12 3.70
CA MET A 373 6.22 -9.00 4.61
C MET A 373 5.66 -10.42 4.49
N LYS A 374 6.54 -11.41 4.50
CA LYS A 374 6.14 -12.82 4.56
C LYS A 374 5.85 -13.16 6.02
N ILE A 375 4.61 -13.50 6.33
CA ILE A 375 4.22 -14.06 7.63
C ILE A 375 3.81 -15.52 7.37
N ASN A 376 4.49 -16.47 8.01
CA ASN A 376 4.17 -17.89 7.95
C ASN A 376 3.49 -18.32 9.26
N PHE A 377 2.48 -19.17 9.15
CA PHE A 377 1.68 -19.69 10.27
C PHE A 377 1.86 -21.18 10.52
N GLU A 378 2.47 -21.91 9.57
CA GLU A 378 2.54 -23.38 9.59
C GLU A 378 3.98 -23.86 9.72
N ASN A 379 4.89 -23.33 8.91
CA ASN A 379 6.30 -23.73 8.88
C ASN A 379 7.21 -22.57 9.31
N PHE A 380 8.18 -22.88 10.18
CA PHE A 380 9.24 -21.94 10.51
C PHE A 380 10.20 -21.84 9.33
N GLU A 381 10.15 -20.72 8.63
CA GLU A 381 11.12 -20.36 7.59
C GLU A 381 12.11 -19.33 8.14
N GLU A 382 13.37 -19.41 7.70
CA GLU A 382 14.43 -18.52 8.16
C GLU A 382 14.18 -17.04 7.78
N ASP A 383 13.67 -16.81 6.57
CA ASP A 383 13.42 -15.47 6.00
C ASP A 383 11.95 -15.02 6.07
N ALA A 384 11.23 -15.50 7.09
CA ALA A 384 9.83 -15.15 7.32
C ALA A 384 9.60 -14.69 8.77
N ILE A 385 8.52 -13.93 8.93
CA ILE A 385 7.97 -13.62 10.24
C ILE A 385 7.04 -14.75 10.66
N HIS A 386 7.05 -15.12 11.94
CA HIS A 386 6.06 -16.05 12.50
C HIS A 386 5.59 -15.58 13.88
N PRO A 387 4.33 -15.87 14.26
CA PRO A 387 3.83 -15.69 15.62
C PRO A 387 4.19 -16.87 16.51
N THR A 388 4.58 -16.59 17.75
CA THR A 388 4.78 -17.64 18.77
C THR A 388 3.56 -17.84 19.66
N ARG A 389 2.56 -16.94 19.60
CA ARG A 389 1.35 -16.96 20.44
C ARG A 389 0.11 -16.57 19.66
N PHE A 390 -1.04 -17.11 20.06
CA PHE A 390 -2.36 -16.80 19.49
C PHE A 390 -2.40 -16.86 17.95
N VAL A 391 -1.72 -17.88 17.39
CA VAL A 391 -1.47 -18.05 15.94
C VAL A 391 -2.77 -17.98 15.12
N ASP A 392 -3.80 -18.71 15.54
CA ASP A 392 -5.10 -18.74 14.87
C ASP A 392 -5.79 -17.38 14.84
N ILE A 393 -5.66 -16.60 15.92
CA ILE A 393 -6.28 -15.29 16.03
C ILE A 393 -5.52 -14.28 15.16
N LEU A 394 -4.18 -14.35 15.11
CA LEU A 394 -3.43 -13.53 14.17
C LEU A 394 -3.76 -13.88 12.71
N LYS A 395 -3.89 -15.16 12.37
CA LYS A 395 -4.28 -15.62 11.03
C LYS A 395 -5.64 -15.02 10.63
N ARG A 396 -6.66 -15.19 11.48
CA ARG A 396 -7.99 -14.60 11.28
C ARG A 396 -7.96 -13.06 11.23
N PHE A 397 -7.10 -12.41 12.00
CA PHE A 397 -6.89 -10.96 11.96
C PHE A 397 -6.35 -10.49 10.60
N LEU A 398 -5.31 -11.13 10.07
CA LEU A 398 -4.77 -10.79 8.77
C LEU A 398 -5.76 -11.11 7.64
N ASP A 399 -6.49 -12.22 7.74
CA ASP A 399 -7.52 -12.61 6.76
C ASP A 399 -8.69 -11.62 6.74
N SER A 400 -9.27 -11.31 7.90
CA SER A 400 -10.37 -10.33 8.03
C SER A 400 -9.95 -8.97 7.47
N ARG A 401 -8.72 -8.54 7.75
CA ARG A 401 -8.16 -7.31 7.20
C ARG A 401 -7.95 -7.38 5.69
N SER A 402 -7.48 -8.51 5.17
CA SER A 402 -7.27 -8.71 3.74
C SER A 402 -8.59 -8.63 2.96
N VAL A 403 -9.61 -9.29 3.48
CA VAL A 403 -10.98 -9.36 2.92
C VAL A 403 -11.66 -8.00 2.91
N THR A 404 -11.52 -7.22 4.00
CA THR A 404 -12.19 -5.91 4.15
C THR A 404 -11.44 -4.74 3.51
N ARG A 405 -10.12 -4.86 3.33
CA ARG A 405 -9.29 -3.79 2.75
C ARG A 405 -9.73 -3.37 1.36
N PHE A 406 -10.27 -4.29 0.56
CA PHE A 406 -10.82 -3.92 -0.75
C PHE A 406 -11.97 -2.94 -0.57
N TRP A 407 -13.01 -3.34 0.17
CA TRP A 407 -14.16 -2.50 0.44
C TRP A 407 -13.78 -1.16 1.08
N GLY A 408 -12.89 -1.15 2.09
CA GLY A 408 -12.44 0.09 2.72
C GLY A 408 -11.86 1.12 1.74
N ASN A 409 -11.14 0.68 0.70
CA ASN A 409 -10.59 1.58 -0.33
C ASN A 409 -11.63 2.07 -1.34
N TYR A 410 -12.69 1.30 -1.57
CA TYR A 410 -13.73 1.57 -2.57
C TYR A 410 -14.96 2.26 -1.98
N ARG A 411 -15.24 2.08 -0.68
CA ARG A 411 -16.39 2.63 0.05
C ARG A 411 -16.57 4.12 -0.18
N ALA A 412 -15.51 4.91 0.00
CA ALA A 412 -15.56 6.35 -0.23
C ALA A 412 -15.84 6.69 -1.71
N ARG A 413 -15.21 5.98 -2.64
CA ARG A 413 -15.38 6.18 -4.09
C ARG A 413 -16.77 5.78 -4.58
N TYR A 414 -17.36 4.78 -3.94
CA TYR A 414 -18.74 4.34 -4.16
C TYR A 414 -19.72 5.44 -3.73
N LYS A 415 -19.54 6.03 -2.54
CA LYS A 415 -20.36 7.15 -2.06
C LYS A 415 -20.24 8.42 -2.89
N GLU A 416 -19.08 8.62 -3.55
CA GLU A 416 -18.90 9.73 -4.50
C GLU A 416 -19.73 9.57 -5.79
N GLN A 417 -20.33 8.39 -6.05
CA GLN A 417 -21.20 8.22 -7.21
C GLN A 417 -22.55 8.90 -6.95
N LEU A 418 -23.10 9.52 -8.00
CA LEU A 418 -24.41 10.16 -7.98
C LEU A 418 -25.41 9.29 -8.75
N PRO A 419 -26.15 8.38 -8.07
CA PRO A 419 -27.22 7.63 -8.71
C PRO A 419 -28.44 8.52 -8.92
N VAL A 420 -28.98 8.51 -10.13
CA VAL A 420 -30.25 9.14 -10.49
C VAL A 420 -31.28 8.03 -10.68
N TRP A 421 -32.40 8.12 -9.98
CA TRP A 421 -33.50 7.14 -10.05
C TRP A 421 -34.61 7.68 -10.94
N PHE A 422 -35.13 6.84 -11.82
CA PHE A 422 -36.21 7.17 -12.75
C PHE A 422 -37.60 6.92 -12.17
N ASP A 423 -37.66 6.22 -11.04
CA ASP A 423 -38.87 5.92 -10.30
C ASP A 423 -38.66 6.16 -8.79
N GLU A 424 -39.77 6.33 -8.07
CA GLU A 424 -39.76 6.58 -6.62
C GLU A 424 -39.28 5.36 -5.82
N ASN A 425 -39.54 4.16 -6.34
CA ASN A 425 -39.20 2.89 -5.69
C ASN A 425 -37.69 2.56 -5.80
N SER A 426 -36.94 3.33 -6.58
CA SER A 426 -35.51 3.11 -6.84
C SER A 426 -35.24 1.74 -7.48
N GLU A 427 -36.12 1.29 -8.36
CA GLU A 427 -35.98 0.04 -9.11
C GLU A 427 -35.17 0.23 -10.39
N ASN A 428 -35.28 1.39 -11.04
CA ASN A 428 -34.55 1.73 -12.25
C ASN A 428 -33.83 3.06 -12.08
N GLY A 429 -32.54 3.06 -12.37
CA GLY A 429 -31.74 4.27 -12.32
C GLY A 429 -30.50 4.18 -13.19
N ALA A 430 -29.72 5.24 -13.16
CA ALA A 430 -28.43 5.30 -13.81
C ALA A 430 -27.43 6.11 -13.00
N ILE A 431 -26.16 5.80 -13.19
CA ILE A 431 -25.03 6.61 -12.73
C ILE A 431 -24.40 7.24 -13.97
N VAL A 432 -24.13 8.54 -13.90
CA VAL A 432 -23.35 9.25 -14.92
C VAL A 432 -21.94 9.48 -14.36
N PRO A 433 -20.98 8.59 -14.65
CA PRO A 433 -19.64 8.73 -14.11
C PRO A 433 -18.91 9.90 -14.76
N SER A 434 -18.22 10.71 -13.95
CA SER A 434 -17.39 11.84 -14.43
C SER A 434 -16.08 11.34 -15.05
N VAL A 435 -16.16 10.64 -16.17
CA VAL A 435 -15.00 10.12 -16.91
C VAL A 435 -14.21 11.28 -17.51
N ILE A 436 -12.89 11.18 -17.48
CA ILE A 436 -11.97 12.10 -18.16
C ILE A 436 -11.36 11.35 -19.35
N PRO A 437 -11.90 11.48 -20.60
CA PRO A 437 -11.52 10.67 -21.77
C PRO A 437 -10.02 10.63 -22.12
N ALA A 438 -9.30 11.72 -21.85
CA ALA A 438 -7.85 11.80 -22.00
C ALA A 438 -7.23 12.27 -20.68
N GLY A 439 -7.46 11.50 -19.61
CA GLY A 439 -7.01 11.83 -18.26
C GLY A 439 -5.55 11.49 -17.98
N THR A 440 -4.89 10.76 -18.88
CA THR A 440 -3.45 10.44 -18.80
C THR A 440 -2.70 10.97 -20.02
N VAL A 441 -1.37 11.05 -19.94
CA VAL A 441 -0.50 11.38 -21.10
C VAL A 441 -0.60 10.36 -22.24
N THR A 442 -0.97 9.12 -21.92
CA THR A 442 -1.29 8.08 -22.92
C THR A 442 -2.67 8.25 -23.54
N ARG A 443 -3.42 9.29 -23.12
CA ARG A 443 -4.81 9.61 -23.53
C ARG A 443 -5.81 8.51 -23.17
N ARG A 444 -5.51 7.69 -22.17
CA ARG A 444 -6.49 6.79 -21.58
C ARG A 444 -7.49 7.58 -20.76
N ALA A 445 -8.71 7.07 -20.73
CA ALA A 445 -9.74 7.61 -19.88
C ALA A 445 -9.40 7.37 -18.39
N VAL A 446 -9.81 8.30 -17.53
CA VAL A 446 -9.61 8.18 -16.08
C VAL A 446 -10.94 8.34 -15.37
N HIS A 447 -11.21 7.42 -14.45
CA HIS A 447 -12.30 7.51 -13.48
C HIS A 447 -11.88 6.81 -12.19
N LYS A 448 -12.15 7.41 -11.04
CA LYS A 448 -11.66 6.93 -9.73
C LYS A 448 -12.19 5.54 -9.34
N LEU A 449 -13.39 5.19 -9.79
CA LEU A 449 -14.08 3.95 -9.46
C LEU A 449 -14.03 2.97 -10.64
N TRP A 450 -14.90 3.18 -11.63
CA TRP A 450 -15.15 2.28 -12.76
C TRP A 450 -13.91 1.86 -13.55
N LEU A 451 -13.06 2.80 -13.98
CA LEU A 451 -11.86 2.48 -14.76
C LEU A 451 -10.69 1.92 -13.94
N THR A 452 -10.84 1.84 -12.61
CA THR A 452 -9.89 1.16 -11.72
C THR A 452 -10.45 -0.11 -11.10
N SER A 453 -11.72 -0.43 -11.39
CA SER A 453 -12.43 -1.54 -10.76
C SER A 453 -11.84 -2.85 -11.22
N ALA A 454 -11.36 -3.63 -10.25
CA ALA A 454 -10.88 -4.98 -10.47
C ALA A 454 -12.04 -5.93 -10.82
N ASN A 455 -11.71 -7.10 -11.35
CA ASN A 455 -12.67 -8.19 -11.46
C ASN A 455 -12.97 -8.77 -10.07
N ALA A 456 -14.15 -9.38 -9.95
CA ALA A 456 -14.59 -10.03 -8.72
C ALA A 456 -13.56 -11.07 -8.26
N LYS A 457 -13.33 -11.11 -6.95
CA LYS A 457 -12.44 -12.07 -6.29
C LYS A 457 -13.21 -12.76 -5.20
N GLU A 458 -13.15 -14.08 -5.22
CA GLU A 458 -13.80 -14.89 -4.22
C GLU A 458 -13.30 -14.54 -2.80
N GLY A 459 -14.24 -14.47 -1.86
CA GLY A 459 -13.97 -14.12 -0.47
C GLY A 459 -13.63 -12.65 -0.21
N ILE A 460 -13.53 -11.77 -1.22
CA ILE A 460 -13.21 -10.34 -1.02
C ILE A 460 -14.47 -9.48 -1.09
N ILE A 461 -14.78 -8.81 0.03
CA ILE A 461 -15.96 -7.95 0.16
C ILE A 461 -15.86 -6.77 -0.81
N GLY A 462 -16.94 -6.56 -1.57
CA GLY A 462 -17.11 -5.46 -2.51
C GLY A 462 -16.42 -5.64 -3.86
N SER A 463 -15.71 -6.76 -4.08
CA SER A 463 -14.97 -7.00 -5.32
C SER A 463 -15.87 -7.21 -6.55
N ASP A 464 -17.12 -7.58 -6.31
CA ASP A 464 -18.20 -7.83 -7.26
C ASP A 464 -18.95 -6.56 -7.69
N LEU A 465 -18.45 -5.36 -7.36
CA LEU A 465 -19.05 -4.06 -7.70
C LEU A 465 -19.56 -3.94 -9.14
N LYS A 466 -18.81 -4.48 -10.12
CA LYS A 466 -19.19 -4.42 -11.55
C LYS A 466 -20.54 -5.10 -11.83
N SER A 467 -20.90 -6.12 -11.06
CA SER A 467 -22.17 -6.85 -11.22
C SER A 467 -23.40 -6.02 -10.83
N MET A 468 -23.20 -4.88 -10.16
CA MET A 468 -24.26 -3.94 -9.81
C MET A 468 -24.68 -3.05 -10.98
N ILE A 469 -23.91 -3.05 -12.07
CA ILE A 469 -24.36 -2.44 -13.32
C ILE A 469 -25.30 -3.42 -14.01
N GLN A 470 -26.58 -3.10 -13.96
CA GLN A 470 -27.66 -3.97 -14.41
C GLN A 470 -28.63 -3.15 -15.23
N CYS A 471 -28.96 -3.66 -16.42
CA CYS A 471 -29.98 -3.06 -17.27
C CYS A 471 -31.39 -3.28 -16.69
N SER A 472 -32.31 -2.39 -17.06
CA SER A 472 -33.74 -2.59 -16.84
C SER A 472 -34.26 -3.77 -17.67
N ASN A 473 -35.44 -4.28 -17.29
CA ASN A 473 -36.11 -5.36 -18.00
C ASN A 473 -36.25 -5.03 -19.50
N GLY A 474 -35.89 -6.00 -20.36
CA GLY A 474 -35.93 -5.85 -21.81
C GLY A 474 -34.64 -5.33 -22.45
N TYR A 475 -33.64 -4.93 -21.67
CA TYR A 475 -32.34 -4.47 -22.17
C TYR A 475 -31.20 -5.41 -21.76
N SER A 476 -30.10 -5.39 -22.51
CA SER A 476 -28.90 -6.17 -22.22
C SER A 476 -27.65 -5.37 -22.53
N LEU A 477 -26.60 -5.56 -21.72
CA LEU A 477 -25.28 -4.98 -21.99
C LEU A 477 -24.54 -5.91 -22.95
N VAL A 478 -24.23 -5.40 -24.14
CA VAL A 478 -23.37 -6.08 -25.11
C VAL A 478 -22.00 -5.43 -25.06
N GLY A 479 -20.98 -6.24 -24.82
CA GLY A 479 -19.59 -5.79 -24.79
C GLY A 479 -18.66 -6.91 -25.22
N ALA A 480 -17.46 -6.53 -25.64
CA ALA A 480 -16.38 -7.46 -25.96
C ALA A 480 -15.08 -6.93 -25.34
N ASP A 481 -14.24 -7.84 -24.87
CA ASP A 481 -12.87 -7.55 -24.47
C ASP A 481 -11.93 -8.07 -25.55
N VAL A 482 -11.04 -7.21 -26.04
CA VAL A 482 -10.09 -7.58 -27.10
C VAL A 482 -8.81 -8.08 -26.43
N ASP A 483 -8.63 -9.40 -26.45
CA ASP A 483 -7.48 -10.04 -25.84
C ASP A 483 -6.16 -9.49 -26.39
N SER A 484 -5.29 -9.06 -25.47
CA SER A 484 -3.93 -8.63 -25.80
C SER A 484 -3.84 -7.53 -26.87
N GLN A 485 -4.85 -6.67 -27.00
CA GLN A 485 -4.92 -5.59 -28.01
C GLN A 485 -3.58 -4.84 -28.17
N GLU A 486 -2.93 -4.52 -27.05
CA GLU A 486 -1.65 -3.78 -27.05
C GLU A 486 -0.49 -4.59 -27.64
N GLN A 487 -0.45 -5.89 -27.38
CA GLN A 487 0.55 -6.79 -27.96
C GLN A 487 0.31 -7.01 -29.45
N TRP A 488 -0.96 -7.10 -29.88
CA TRP A 488 -1.31 -7.17 -31.30
C TRP A 488 -0.83 -5.95 -32.06
N ILE A 489 -1.07 -4.75 -31.52
CA ILE A 489 -0.58 -3.50 -32.14
C ILE A 489 0.95 -3.52 -32.25
N ALA A 490 1.65 -3.92 -31.18
CA ALA A 490 3.11 -4.02 -31.18
C ALA A 490 3.65 -5.05 -32.19
N ALA A 491 2.98 -6.20 -32.30
CA ALA A 491 3.32 -7.25 -33.24
C ALA A 491 3.16 -6.78 -34.69
N LEU A 492 2.06 -6.09 -35.00
CA LEU A 492 1.81 -5.52 -36.33
C LEU A 492 2.86 -4.47 -36.69
N PHE A 493 3.26 -3.61 -35.75
CA PHE A 493 4.36 -2.67 -35.98
C PHE A 493 5.67 -3.40 -36.29
N GLY A 494 6.01 -4.44 -35.51
CA GLY A 494 7.20 -5.25 -35.75
C GLY A 494 7.19 -5.97 -37.10
N ASP A 495 6.06 -6.56 -37.48
CA ASP A 495 5.92 -7.23 -38.78
C ASP A 495 5.94 -6.23 -39.96
N SER A 496 5.45 -5.00 -39.75
CA SER A 496 5.43 -3.98 -40.81
C SER A 496 6.82 -3.51 -41.26
N ILE A 497 7.80 -3.56 -40.35
CA ILE A 497 9.20 -3.23 -40.62
C ILE A 497 10.03 -4.45 -41.00
N HIS A 498 9.50 -5.66 -40.76
CA HIS A 498 10.15 -6.90 -41.15
C HIS A 498 10.22 -7.00 -42.69
N PRO A 499 11.30 -7.54 -43.30
CA PRO A 499 11.45 -7.59 -44.75
C PRO A 499 10.28 -8.26 -45.50
N SER A 500 9.64 -9.25 -44.87
CA SER A 500 8.50 -9.96 -45.48
C SER A 500 7.17 -9.19 -45.42
N LYS A 501 7.04 -8.18 -44.54
CA LYS A 501 5.82 -7.37 -44.33
C LYS A 501 4.53 -8.20 -44.18
N ARG A 502 4.63 -9.39 -43.57
CA ARG A 502 3.51 -10.32 -43.37
C ARG A 502 3.24 -10.48 -41.89
N ALA A 503 1.95 -10.52 -41.52
CA ALA A 503 1.56 -10.87 -40.16
C ALA A 503 2.14 -12.24 -39.78
N GLY A 504 2.72 -12.34 -38.59
CA GLY A 504 3.37 -13.56 -38.08
C GLY A 504 4.82 -13.74 -38.54
N SER A 505 5.41 -12.74 -39.18
CA SER A 505 6.79 -12.82 -39.66
C SER A 505 7.84 -12.78 -38.55
N THR A 506 7.54 -12.09 -37.45
CA THR A 506 8.38 -12.05 -36.26
C THR A 506 7.99 -13.17 -35.30
N ALA A 507 8.97 -13.70 -34.55
CA ALA A 507 8.70 -14.73 -33.53
C ALA A 507 7.65 -14.26 -32.49
N PHE A 508 7.69 -12.98 -32.13
CA PHE A 508 6.70 -12.36 -31.24
C PHE A 508 5.28 -12.42 -31.83
N SER A 509 5.12 -12.02 -33.09
CA SER A 509 3.83 -12.06 -33.79
C SER A 509 3.35 -13.49 -34.04
N ALA A 510 4.23 -14.42 -34.42
CA ALA A 510 3.90 -15.82 -34.59
C ALA A 510 3.37 -16.45 -33.29
N MET A 511 4.01 -16.18 -32.15
CA MET A 511 3.55 -16.66 -30.83
C MET A 511 2.22 -16.04 -30.38
N LEU A 512 1.85 -14.86 -30.89
CA LEU A 512 0.56 -14.23 -30.61
C LEU A 512 -0.56 -14.73 -31.52
N LEU A 513 -0.25 -14.95 -32.80
CA LEU A 513 -1.21 -15.39 -33.82
C LEU A 513 -1.52 -16.88 -33.77
N ALA A 514 -0.48 -17.72 -33.65
CA ALA A 514 -0.58 -19.17 -33.73
C ALA A 514 -0.41 -19.86 -32.36
N GLY A 515 0.04 -19.13 -31.34
CA GLY A 515 0.29 -19.70 -30.02
C GLY A 515 -1.01 -20.04 -29.28
N ASN A 516 -1.03 -21.23 -28.67
CA ASN A 516 -2.16 -21.70 -27.88
C ASN A 516 -1.76 -21.85 -26.40
N LYS A 517 -2.64 -21.36 -25.51
CA LYS A 517 -2.47 -21.49 -24.06
C LYS A 517 -2.47 -22.95 -23.60
N ALA A 518 -3.33 -23.80 -24.19
CA ALA A 518 -3.45 -25.21 -23.83
C ALA A 518 -2.15 -25.98 -24.13
N GLU A 519 -1.53 -25.68 -25.27
CA GLU A 519 -0.29 -26.30 -25.74
C GLU A 519 0.97 -25.64 -25.16
N LYS A 520 0.79 -24.57 -24.35
CA LYS A 520 1.89 -23.77 -23.77
C LYS A 520 2.81 -23.15 -24.85
N THR A 521 2.28 -22.93 -26.05
CA THR A 521 2.97 -22.29 -27.19
C THR A 521 2.71 -20.79 -27.27
N ASP A 522 1.79 -20.26 -26.44
CA ASP A 522 1.56 -18.81 -26.33
C ASP A 522 2.75 -18.07 -25.69
N LEU A 523 2.90 -16.81 -26.07
CA LEU A 523 3.99 -15.91 -25.63
C LEU A 523 4.26 -15.98 -24.11
N HIS A 524 3.22 -16.01 -23.29
CA HIS A 524 3.39 -16.01 -21.83
C HIS A 524 3.88 -17.36 -21.30
N SER A 525 3.39 -18.47 -21.86
CA SER A 525 3.82 -19.82 -21.45
C SER A 525 5.24 -20.13 -21.89
N VAL A 526 5.64 -19.68 -23.09
CA VAL A 526 7.01 -19.86 -23.60
C VAL A 526 8.01 -19.12 -22.70
N VAL A 527 7.72 -17.87 -22.34
CA VAL A 527 8.55 -17.09 -21.42
C VAL A 527 8.56 -17.71 -20.02
N ALA A 528 7.40 -18.13 -19.50
CA ALA A 528 7.29 -18.80 -18.21
C ALA A 528 8.17 -20.05 -18.12
N LYS A 529 8.12 -20.91 -19.15
CA LYS A 529 8.94 -22.13 -19.23
C LYS A 529 10.44 -21.81 -19.33
N THR A 530 10.80 -20.80 -20.11
CA THR A 530 12.21 -20.42 -20.32
C THR A 530 12.86 -19.85 -19.06
N VAL A 531 12.07 -19.12 -18.25
CA VAL A 531 12.53 -18.43 -17.04
C VAL A 531 12.33 -19.28 -15.79
N GLY A 532 11.41 -20.24 -15.80
CA GLY A 532 11.06 -21.04 -14.63
C GLY A 532 10.13 -20.31 -13.66
N ILE A 533 9.20 -19.50 -14.17
CA ILE A 533 8.22 -18.74 -13.37
C ILE A 533 6.79 -19.12 -13.73
N SER A 534 5.82 -18.69 -12.93
CA SER A 534 4.41 -18.85 -13.27
C SER A 534 4.05 -18.04 -14.53
N ARG A 535 3.03 -18.51 -15.25
CA ARG A 535 2.52 -17.81 -16.44
C ARG A 535 2.05 -16.39 -16.13
N ASP A 536 1.46 -16.17 -14.96
CA ASP A 536 0.99 -14.85 -14.55
C ASP A 536 2.15 -13.89 -14.29
N HIS A 537 3.25 -14.39 -13.71
CA HIS A 537 4.48 -13.60 -13.54
C HIS A 537 5.13 -13.29 -14.90
N ALA A 538 5.17 -14.26 -15.82
CA ALA A 538 5.64 -14.04 -17.18
C ALA A 538 4.76 -13.04 -17.94
N LYS A 539 3.44 -13.04 -17.71
CA LYS A 539 2.53 -12.03 -18.25
C LYS A 539 2.92 -10.63 -17.79
N VAL A 540 3.11 -10.43 -16.49
CA VAL A 540 3.54 -9.14 -15.94
C VAL A 540 4.86 -8.68 -16.57
N LEU A 541 5.86 -9.57 -16.66
CA LEU A 541 7.15 -9.24 -17.26
C LEU A 541 7.06 -8.89 -18.75
N ASN A 542 6.26 -9.62 -19.53
CA ASN A 542 6.10 -9.35 -20.96
C ASN A 542 5.47 -7.97 -21.20
N TYR A 543 4.44 -7.63 -20.43
CA TYR A 543 3.84 -6.29 -20.50
C TYR A 543 4.82 -5.21 -20.02
N ALA A 544 5.55 -5.45 -18.93
CA ALA A 544 6.56 -4.50 -18.45
C ALA A 544 7.63 -4.21 -19.53
N ARG A 545 8.14 -5.26 -20.19
CA ARG A 545 9.09 -5.14 -21.32
C ARG A 545 8.49 -4.35 -22.48
N LEU A 546 7.26 -4.65 -22.85
CA LEU A 546 6.55 -3.94 -23.91
C LEU A 546 6.41 -2.44 -23.61
N TYR A 547 6.25 -2.07 -22.34
CA TYR A 547 6.19 -0.68 -21.88
C TYR A 547 7.56 -0.03 -21.63
N GLY A 548 8.65 -0.69 -22.01
CA GLY A 548 10.01 -0.14 -21.90
C GLY A 548 10.68 -0.35 -20.54
N ALA A 549 10.20 -1.27 -19.71
CA ALA A 549 10.92 -1.64 -18.49
C ALA A 549 12.26 -2.32 -18.85
N GLY A 550 13.36 -1.80 -18.29
CA GLY A 550 14.70 -2.35 -18.48
C GLY A 550 15.01 -3.57 -17.60
N SER A 551 16.21 -4.12 -17.78
CA SER A 551 16.72 -5.29 -17.05
C SER A 551 16.64 -5.14 -15.53
N LYS A 552 17.03 -3.98 -14.97
CA LYS A 552 16.94 -3.71 -13.52
C LYS A 552 15.54 -3.95 -12.93
N HIS A 553 14.49 -3.56 -13.66
CA HIS A 553 13.11 -3.74 -13.21
C HIS A 553 12.71 -5.23 -13.23
N ALA A 554 13.05 -5.95 -14.29
CA ALA A 554 12.79 -7.37 -14.40
C ALA A 554 13.54 -8.18 -13.33
N GLU A 555 14.80 -7.85 -13.07
CA GLU A 555 15.60 -8.47 -12.00
C GLU A 555 14.96 -8.26 -10.63
N GLN A 556 14.54 -7.03 -10.31
CA GLN A 556 13.88 -6.73 -9.05
C GLN A 556 12.54 -7.45 -8.92
N PHE A 557 11.77 -7.55 -10.01
CA PHE A 557 10.55 -8.34 -10.04
C PHE A 557 10.81 -9.82 -9.74
N LEU A 558 11.79 -10.45 -10.41
CA LEU A 558 12.17 -11.85 -10.18
C LEU A 558 12.60 -12.11 -8.73
N LYS A 559 13.37 -11.19 -8.13
CA LYS A 559 13.73 -11.24 -6.70
C LYS A 559 12.52 -11.22 -5.78
N THR A 560 11.53 -10.36 -6.06
CA THR A 560 10.30 -10.31 -5.24
C THR A 560 9.48 -11.59 -5.34
N GLN A 561 9.68 -12.40 -6.39
CA GLN A 561 9.06 -13.71 -6.55
C GLN A 561 9.86 -14.85 -5.89
N GLY A 562 10.93 -14.53 -5.15
CA GLY A 562 11.73 -15.51 -4.43
C GLY A 562 12.86 -16.15 -5.24
N ILE A 563 13.18 -15.62 -6.42
CA ILE A 563 14.35 -16.08 -7.19
C ILE A 563 15.61 -15.43 -6.65
N SER A 564 16.68 -16.22 -6.49
CA SER A 564 17.97 -15.72 -5.98
C SER A 564 18.55 -14.59 -6.84
N ASP A 565 19.40 -13.74 -6.26
CA ASP A 565 20.01 -12.59 -6.97
C ASP A 565 20.77 -13.03 -8.25
N ILE A 566 21.61 -14.06 -8.10
CA ILE A 566 22.45 -14.60 -9.18
C ILE A 566 21.58 -15.14 -10.32
N THR A 567 20.57 -15.94 -9.98
CA THR A 567 19.66 -16.52 -10.98
C THR A 567 18.81 -15.44 -11.63
N SER A 568 18.33 -14.45 -10.87
CA SER A 568 17.55 -13.32 -11.39
C SER A 568 18.33 -12.51 -12.43
N LYS A 569 19.62 -12.21 -12.18
CA LYS A 569 20.49 -11.52 -13.14
C LYS A 569 20.69 -12.33 -14.42
N LYS A 570 21.00 -13.62 -14.30
CA LYS A 570 21.20 -14.51 -15.45
C LYS A 570 19.94 -14.64 -16.32
N LEU A 571 18.79 -14.84 -15.69
CA LEU A 571 17.50 -14.96 -16.37
C LEU A 571 17.08 -13.64 -17.03
N THR A 572 17.30 -12.52 -16.35
CA THR A 572 17.05 -11.20 -16.92
C THR A 572 17.92 -10.95 -18.14
N LYS A 573 19.22 -11.28 -18.08
CA LYS A 573 20.12 -11.16 -19.22
C LYS A 573 19.58 -11.95 -20.42
N LYS A 574 19.22 -13.22 -20.21
CA LYS A 574 18.58 -14.09 -21.23
C LYS A 574 17.23 -13.58 -21.76
N LEU A 575 16.50 -12.76 -20.99
CA LEU A 575 15.22 -12.21 -21.43
C LEU A 575 15.36 -11.00 -22.36
N PHE A 576 16.46 -10.26 -22.25
CA PHE A 576 16.69 -9.02 -23.00
C PHE A 576 17.74 -9.16 -24.11
N GLU A 577 18.57 -10.19 -24.06
CA GLU A 577 19.36 -10.71 -25.19
C GLU A 577 18.50 -11.60 -26.09
#